data_AF-A0A9N9NXM9-F1
#
_entry.id   AF-A0A9N9NXM9-F1
#
_cell.length_a   1.000
_cell.length_b   1.000
_cell.length_c   1.000
_cell.angle_alpha   90.00
_cell.angle_beta   90.00
_cell.angle_gamma   90.00
#
_symmetry.space_group_name_H-M   'P 1'
#
loop_
_entity.id
_entity.type
_entity.pdbx_description
1 polymer ?
#
loop_
_entity_poly.entity_id
_entity_poly.type
_entity_poly.pdbx_seq_one_letter_code
_entity_poly.pdbx_strand_id
1 'polypeptide(L)'
;RERYAKHMTRREEEISVSESSESPRDRKNRLAREVYALRRANETTEETEQHRTAQRQVYTRRIAAETIEEAEYENAEQADLRKKKQNEAKYNISNAAHIKNYDTNAVRRHNVGRMNICCTECKALHWIEEKVAGTKKLPIFSTCCTKGKVQLPDISPPPPLL
;
A
#
# COMPACT_ATOMS: atom_id res chain seq x y z
N ARG A 1 34.04 11.13 1.74
CA ARG A 1 33.46 11.67 0.48
C ARG A 1 32.87 10.56 -0.41
N GLU A 2 33.43 9.34 -0.44
CA GLU A 2 32.89 8.22 -1.24
C GLU A 2 31.56 7.61 -0.79
N ARG A 3 31.22 7.64 0.51
CA ARG A 3 29.92 7.11 0.99
C ARG A 3 28.73 7.91 0.48
N TYR A 4 28.90 9.20 0.21
CA TYR A 4 27.82 10.07 -0.28
C TYR A 4 27.50 9.82 -1.76
N ALA A 5 28.53 9.49 -2.58
CA ALA A 5 28.35 9.14 -3.98
C ALA A 5 27.57 7.82 -4.16
N LYS A 6 27.83 6.79 -3.33
CA LYS A 6 27.14 5.50 -3.38
C LYS A 6 25.65 5.56 -2.99
N HIS A 7 25.25 6.55 -2.18
CA HIS A 7 23.85 6.75 -1.82
C HIS A 7 23.06 7.51 -2.89
N MET A 8 23.71 8.36 -3.68
CA MET A 8 23.09 9.02 -4.84
C MET A 8 22.85 8.00 -5.97
N THR A 9 23.84 7.16 -6.30
CA THR A 9 23.72 6.16 -7.36
C THR A 9 22.64 5.11 -7.07
N ARG A 10 22.53 4.66 -5.81
CA ARG A 10 21.48 3.71 -5.41
C ARG A 10 20.08 4.33 -5.50
N ARG A 11 19.93 5.62 -5.19
CA ARG A 11 18.65 6.33 -5.30
C ARG A 11 18.29 6.58 -6.77
N GLU A 12 19.27 6.86 -7.62
CA GLU A 12 19.10 6.97 -9.07
C GLU A 12 18.76 5.61 -9.71
N GLU A 13 19.38 4.51 -9.26
CA GLU A 13 19.06 3.13 -9.67
C GLU A 13 17.68 2.67 -9.16
N GLU A 14 17.28 3.03 -7.93
CA GLU A 14 15.96 2.73 -7.37
C GLU A 14 14.85 3.51 -8.10
N ILE A 15 15.13 4.74 -8.56
CA ILE A 15 14.22 5.52 -9.43
C ILE A 15 14.13 4.86 -10.82
N SER A 16 15.25 4.43 -11.42
CA SER A 16 15.24 3.81 -12.76
C SER A 16 14.57 2.44 -12.80
N VAL A 17 14.66 1.65 -11.71
CA VAL A 17 14.00 0.34 -11.63
C VAL A 17 12.47 0.50 -11.55
N SER A 18 11.97 1.56 -10.91
CA SER A 18 10.52 1.82 -10.79
C SER A 18 9.84 2.15 -12.13
N GLU A 19 10.56 2.72 -13.10
CA GLU A 19 10.04 2.97 -14.45
C GLU A 19 10.02 1.71 -15.34
N SER A 20 10.79 0.67 -14.96
CA SER A 20 10.99 -0.52 -15.79
C SER A 20 9.97 -1.65 -15.56
N SER A 21 9.13 -1.55 -14.52
CA SER A 21 8.11 -2.55 -14.15
C SER A 21 6.68 -2.18 -14.53
N GLU A 22 6.47 -1.08 -15.27
CA GLU A 22 5.12 -0.61 -15.58
C GLU A 22 4.47 -1.43 -16.71
N SER A 23 3.31 -2.04 -16.42
CA SER A 23 2.52 -2.73 -17.44
C SER A 23 2.07 -1.77 -18.55
N PRO A 24 1.95 -2.21 -19.82
CA PRO A 24 1.43 -1.37 -20.91
C PRO A 24 0.08 -0.70 -20.59
N ARG A 25 -0.78 -1.37 -19.80
CA ARG A 25 -2.06 -0.81 -19.36
C ARG A 25 -1.87 0.34 -18.37
N ASP A 26 -0.96 0.18 -17.41
CA ASP A 26 -0.70 1.19 -16.39
C ASP A 26 -0.04 2.41 -17.00
N ARG A 27 0.93 2.19 -17.91
CA ARG A 27 1.55 3.26 -18.71
C ARG A 27 0.52 4.04 -19.50
N LYS A 28 -0.40 3.37 -20.20
CA LYS A 28 -1.47 4.03 -20.95
C LYS A 28 -2.37 4.85 -20.03
N ASN A 29 -2.74 4.32 -18.87
CA ASN A 29 -3.59 5.03 -17.91
C ASN A 29 -2.88 6.24 -17.31
N ARG A 30 -1.59 6.11 -17.00
CA ARG A 30 -0.76 7.20 -16.48
C ARG A 30 -0.64 8.32 -17.51
N LEU A 31 -0.25 8.01 -18.74
CA LEU A 31 -0.16 9.00 -19.83
C LEU A 31 -1.50 9.69 -20.07
N ALA A 32 -2.62 8.96 -20.05
CA ALA A 32 -3.94 9.56 -20.19
C ALA A 32 -4.27 10.57 -19.07
N ARG A 33 -3.88 10.25 -17.82
CA ARG A 33 -4.04 11.16 -16.67
C ARG A 33 -3.15 12.38 -16.77
N GLU A 34 -1.89 12.20 -17.16
CA GLU A 34 -0.93 13.30 -17.36
C GLU A 34 -1.40 14.26 -18.45
N VAL A 35 -1.85 13.72 -19.60
CA VAL A 35 -2.41 14.53 -20.70
C VAL A 35 -3.66 15.29 -20.25
N TYR A 36 -4.56 14.63 -19.50
CA TYR A 36 -5.74 15.30 -18.96
C TYR A 36 -5.37 16.41 -17.97
N ALA A 37 -4.41 16.16 -17.08
CA ALA A 37 -3.94 17.14 -16.09
C ALA A 37 -3.29 18.36 -16.77
N LEU A 38 -2.44 18.14 -17.78
CA LEU A 38 -1.84 19.22 -18.56
C LEU A 38 -2.89 20.05 -19.31
N ARG A 39 -3.89 19.39 -19.93
CA ARG A 39 -5.01 20.09 -20.58
C ARG A 39 -5.76 20.95 -19.57
N ARG A 40 -6.10 20.40 -18.40
CA ARG A 40 -6.79 21.11 -17.32
C ARG A 40 -5.97 22.25 -16.69
N ALA A 41 -4.65 22.15 -16.68
CA ALA A 41 -3.76 23.18 -16.16
C ALA A 41 -3.63 24.38 -17.14
N ASN A 42 -3.75 24.11 -18.44
CA ASN A 42 -3.68 25.11 -19.50
C ASN A 42 -5.04 25.65 -19.94
N GLU A 43 -6.15 25.12 -19.40
CA GLU A 43 -7.51 25.53 -19.75
C GLU A 43 -7.83 26.90 -19.13
N THR A 44 -8.26 27.83 -19.97
CA THR A 44 -8.73 29.15 -19.52
C THR A 44 -10.13 29.04 -18.91
N THR A 45 -10.51 30.02 -18.10
CA THR A 45 -11.86 30.09 -17.52
C THR A 45 -12.96 30.15 -18.58
N GLU A 46 -12.67 30.80 -19.72
CA GLU A 46 -13.58 30.91 -20.86
C GLU A 46 -13.77 29.56 -21.54
N GLU A 47 -12.68 28.81 -21.79
CA GLU A 47 -12.75 27.46 -22.34
C GLU A 47 -13.51 26.50 -21.42
N THR A 48 -13.26 26.57 -20.10
CA THR A 48 -14.03 25.78 -19.12
C THR A 48 -15.53 26.11 -19.19
N GLU A 49 -15.90 27.40 -19.26
CA GLU A 49 -17.30 27.82 -19.31
C GLU A 49 -17.96 27.48 -20.65
N GLN A 50 -17.23 27.57 -21.76
CA GLN A 50 -17.68 27.09 -23.07
C GLN A 50 -17.94 25.58 -23.06
N HIS A 51 -17.05 24.79 -22.46
CA HIS A 51 -17.24 23.35 -22.34
C HIS A 51 -18.47 23.02 -21.47
N ARG A 52 -18.63 23.71 -20.34
CA ARG A 52 -19.81 23.54 -19.47
C ARG A 52 -21.11 23.95 -20.16
N THR A 53 -21.11 25.07 -20.89
CA THR A 53 -22.29 25.51 -21.65
C THR A 53 -22.64 24.53 -22.77
N ALA A 54 -21.65 24.04 -23.53
CA ALA A 54 -21.87 23.02 -24.54
C ALA A 54 -22.45 21.73 -23.93
N GLN A 55 -21.92 21.25 -22.81
CA GLN A 55 -22.47 20.09 -22.10
C GLN A 55 -23.91 20.32 -21.62
N ARG A 56 -24.20 21.50 -21.05
CA ARG A 56 -25.56 21.88 -20.64
C ARG A 56 -26.51 21.90 -21.83
N GLN A 57 -26.11 22.49 -22.95
CA GLN A 57 -26.93 22.54 -24.17
C GLN A 57 -27.25 21.14 -24.71
N VAL A 58 -26.27 20.22 -24.73
CA VAL A 58 -26.49 18.83 -25.13
C VAL A 58 -27.48 18.15 -24.19
N TYR A 59 -27.32 18.32 -22.87
CA TYR A 59 -28.23 17.76 -21.89
C TYR A 59 -29.65 18.33 -22.04
N THR A 60 -29.79 19.64 -22.14
CA THR A 60 -31.09 20.31 -22.33
C THR A 60 -31.77 19.84 -23.61
N ARG A 61 -31.02 19.72 -24.72
CA ARG A 61 -31.58 19.21 -25.99
C ARG A 61 -32.05 17.77 -25.87
N ARG A 62 -31.33 16.92 -25.13
CA ARG A 62 -31.73 15.54 -24.87
C ARG A 62 -33.02 15.49 -24.07
N ILE A 63 -33.09 16.16 -22.92
CA ILE A 63 -34.30 16.20 -22.07
C ILE A 63 -35.50 16.79 -22.83
N ALA A 64 -35.28 17.83 -23.63
CA ALA A 64 -36.37 18.44 -24.42
C ALA A 64 -36.89 17.53 -25.55
N ALA A 65 -36.11 16.56 -25.99
CA ALA A 65 -36.50 15.56 -26.99
C ALA A 65 -36.99 14.25 -26.38
N GLU A 66 -36.88 14.09 -25.06
CA GLU A 66 -37.22 12.87 -24.32
C GLU A 66 -38.69 12.88 -23.93
N THR A 67 -39.39 11.78 -24.23
CA THR A 67 -40.76 11.59 -23.77
C THR A 67 -40.80 11.15 -22.31
N ILE A 68 -41.96 11.33 -21.65
CA ILE A 68 -42.14 10.89 -20.25
C ILE A 68 -41.92 9.37 -20.13
N GLU A 69 -42.42 8.59 -21.08
CA GLU A 69 -42.26 7.12 -21.08
C GLU A 69 -40.80 6.69 -21.24
N GLU A 70 -40.04 7.34 -22.14
CA GLU A 70 -38.60 7.08 -22.31
C GLU A 70 -37.83 7.42 -21.04
N ALA A 71 -38.13 8.57 -20.41
CA ALA A 71 -37.51 8.98 -19.15
C ALA A 71 -37.82 8.02 -18.00
N GLU A 72 -39.05 7.53 -17.90
CA GLU A 72 -39.46 6.56 -16.88
C GLU A 72 -38.75 5.22 -17.07
N TYR A 73 -38.64 4.75 -18.32
CA TYR A 73 -37.92 3.52 -18.65
C TYR A 73 -36.43 3.61 -18.33
N GLU A 74 -35.75 4.67 -18.78
CA GLU A 74 -34.33 4.89 -18.47
C GLU A 74 -34.11 5.00 -16.95
N ASN A 75 -34.97 5.72 -16.23
CA ASN A 75 -34.86 5.84 -14.77
C ASN A 75 -35.03 4.48 -14.06
N ALA A 76 -35.96 3.65 -14.51
CA ALA A 76 -36.14 2.30 -13.99
C ALA A 76 -34.91 1.43 -14.25
N GLU A 77 -34.36 1.46 -15.47
CA GLU A 77 -33.15 0.72 -15.82
C GLU A 77 -31.94 1.19 -14.97
N GLN A 78 -31.78 2.50 -14.80
CA GLN A 78 -30.73 3.07 -13.95
C GLN A 78 -30.93 2.69 -12.48
N ALA A 79 -32.16 2.66 -11.98
CA ALA A 79 -32.46 2.21 -10.62
C ALA A 79 -32.06 0.74 -10.42
N ASP A 80 -32.31 -0.11 -11.41
CA ASP A 80 -31.92 -1.53 -11.34
C ASP A 80 -30.41 -1.74 -11.46
N LEU A 81 -29.72 -0.97 -12.31
CA LEU A 81 -28.25 -0.95 -12.34
C LEU A 81 -27.65 -0.49 -11.00
N ARG A 82 -28.24 0.52 -10.36
CA ARG A 82 -27.83 0.97 -9.02
C ARG A 82 -28.01 -0.11 -7.97
N LYS A 83 -29.16 -0.81 -7.96
CA LYS A 83 -29.41 -1.95 -7.07
C LYS A 83 -28.39 -3.07 -7.29
N LYS A 84 -28.10 -3.43 -8.54
CA LYS A 84 -27.09 -4.44 -8.89
C LYS A 84 -25.71 -4.08 -8.34
N LYS A 85 -25.23 -2.84 -8.58
CA LYS A 85 -23.96 -2.35 -8.04
C LYS A 85 -23.93 -2.35 -6.51
N GLN A 86 -25.03 -1.97 -5.87
CA GLN A 86 -25.13 -1.98 -4.42
C GLN A 86 -25.03 -3.40 -3.86
N ASN A 87 -25.69 -4.37 -4.49
CA ASN A 87 -25.64 -5.78 -4.11
C ASN A 87 -24.25 -6.37 -4.32
N GLU A 88 -23.60 -6.06 -5.44
CA GLU A 88 -22.22 -6.47 -5.74
C GLU A 88 -21.25 -5.91 -4.69
N ALA A 89 -21.37 -4.63 -4.34
CA ALA A 89 -20.57 -4.02 -3.28
C ALA A 89 -20.80 -4.70 -1.92
N LYS A 90 -22.06 -5.00 -1.56
CA LYS A 90 -22.38 -5.74 -0.32
C LYS A 90 -21.77 -7.14 -0.30
N TYR A 91 -21.84 -7.88 -1.41
CA TYR A 91 -21.27 -9.21 -1.54
C TYR A 91 -19.73 -9.18 -1.45
N ASN A 92 -19.10 -8.21 -2.12
CA ASN A 92 -17.65 -8.01 -2.07
C ASN A 92 -17.17 -7.59 -0.67
N ILE A 93 -17.93 -6.76 0.05
CA ILE A 93 -17.67 -6.44 1.46
C ILE A 93 -17.78 -7.70 2.31
N SER A 94 -18.79 -8.55 2.11
CA SER A 94 -18.93 -9.81 2.84
C SER A 94 -17.74 -10.76 2.60
N ASN A 95 -17.21 -10.80 1.37
CA ASN A 95 -16.02 -11.60 1.04
C ASN A 95 -14.72 -11.00 1.60
N ALA A 96 -14.59 -9.67 1.64
CA ALA A 96 -13.44 -9.01 2.29
C ALA A 96 -13.52 -9.09 3.83
N ALA A 97 -14.74 -9.08 4.39
CA ALA A 97 -15.03 -9.24 5.81
C ALA A 97 -15.03 -10.72 6.25
N HIS A 98 -14.82 -11.67 5.33
CA HIS A 98 -14.39 -13.04 5.64
C HIS A 98 -12.94 -13.08 6.17
N ILE A 99 -12.53 -12.07 6.94
CA ILE A 99 -11.58 -12.25 8.04
C ILE A 99 -12.22 -13.35 8.87
N LYS A 100 -11.74 -14.59 8.70
CA LYS A 100 -12.17 -15.71 9.53
C LYS A 100 -12.12 -15.19 10.96
N ASN A 101 -13.27 -15.14 11.64
CA ASN A 101 -13.36 -14.85 13.06
C ASN A 101 -12.54 -15.94 13.76
N TYR A 102 -11.24 -15.71 13.88
CA TYR A 102 -10.36 -16.63 14.56
C TYR A 102 -10.63 -16.39 16.03
N ASP A 103 -11.13 -17.43 16.70
CA ASP A 103 -11.20 -17.38 18.15
C ASP A 103 -9.76 -17.30 18.66
N THR A 104 -9.36 -16.10 19.09
CA THR A 104 -8.07 -15.86 19.74
C THR A 104 -7.82 -16.80 20.92
N ASN A 105 -8.89 -17.30 21.58
CA ASN A 105 -8.80 -18.25 22.68
C ASN A 105 -8.60 -19.70 22.20
N ALA A 106 -9.04 -20.04 20.98
CA ALA A 106 -8.77 -21.34 20.36
C ALA A 106 -7.31 -21.48 19.89
N VAL A 107 -6.58 -20.37 19.76
CA VAL A 107 -5.15 -20.39 19.45
C VAL A 107 -4.35 -20.63 20.73
N ARG A 108 -3.76 -21.83 20.86
CA ARG A 108 -2.83 -22.12 21.95
C ARG A 108 -1.66 -21.13 21.91
N ARG A 109 -1.47 -20.36 23.00
CA ARG A 109 -0.32 -19.47 23.15
C ARG A 109 0.99 -20.27 23.09
N HIS A 110 1.86 -19.91 22.15
CA HIS A 110 3.21 -20.44 22.08
C HIS A 110 4.07 -19.80 23.18
N ASN A 111 4.67 -20.63 24.03
CA ASN A 111 5.53 -20.19 25.13
C ASN A 111 6.94 -20.76 24.93
N VAL A 112 7.89 -19.89 24.59
CA VAL A 112 9.32 -20.20 24.40
C VAL A 112 10.15 -19.88 25.66
N GLY A 113 9.50 -19.58 26.78
CA GLY A 113 10.16 -19.25 28.04
C GLY A 113 10.77 -17.84 28.06
N ARG A 114 11.82 -17.67 28.85
CA ARG A 114 12.49 -16.38 29.09
C ARG A 114 13.59 -16.12 28.06
N MET A 115 13.75 -14.85 27.69
CA MET A 115 14.85 -14.37 26.86
C MET A 115 16.08 -14.10 27.74
N ASN A 116 16.77 -15.15 28.17
CA ASN A 116 17.88 -15.06 29.13
C ASN A 116 19.16 -15.75 28.66
N ILE A 117 19.25 -16.14 27.40
CA ILE A 117 20.42 -16.82 26.85
C ILE A 117 21.33 -15.79 26.19
N CYS A 118 22.53 -15.60 26.72
CA CYS A 118 23.48 -14.64 26.17
C CYS A 118 24.19 -15.19 24.93
N CYS A 119 24.28 -14.37 23.88
CA CYS A 119 25.18 -14.60 22.76
C CYS A 119 26.64 -14.55 23.24
N THR A 120 27.48 -15.50 22.82
CA THR A 120 28.90 -15.56 23.18
C THR A 120 29.68 -14.35 22.68
N GLU A 121 29.34 -13.86 21.48
CA GLU A 121 30.06 -12.82 20.76
C GLU A 121 29.71 -11.40 21.22
N CYS A 122 28.41 -11.04 21.22
CA CYS A 122 27.96 -9.67 21.47
C CYS A 122 27.15 -9.48 22.76
N LYS A 123 26.98 -10.54 23.55
CA LYS A 123 26.23 -10.55 24.82
C LYS A 123 24.74 -10.17 24.73
N ALA A 124 24.18 -10.02 23.53
CA ALA A 124 22.73 -9.89 23.34
C ALA A 124 21.98 -11.09 23.94
N LEU A 125 20.82 -10.82 24.55
CA LEU A 125 19.93 -11.83 25.12
C LEU A 125 19.00 -12.40 24.05
N HIS A 126 18.81 -13.72 24.07
CA HIS A 126 18.00 -14.48 23.12
C HIS A 126 17.14 -15.53 23.83
N TRP A 127 16.13 -16.04 23.11
CA TRP A 127 15.49 -17.32 23.42
C TRP A 127 16.33 -18.48 22.87
N ILE A 128 16.28 -19.64 23.52
CA ILE A 128 17.10 -20.78 23.11
C ILE A 128 16.66 -21.34 21.74
N GLU A 129 15.40 -21.16 21.41
CA GLU A 129 14.76 -21.55 20.15
C GLU A 129 15.29 -20.74 18.94
N GLU A 130 15.86 -19.55 19.17
CA GLU A 130 16.43 -18.71 18.11
C GLU A 130 17.83 -19.14 17.66
N LYS A 131 18.42 -20.16 18.31
CA LYS A 131 19.76 -20.64 17.93
C LYS A 131 19.73 -21.20 16.50
N VAL A 132 20.75 -20.89 15.73
CA VAL A 132 20.94 -21.45 14.38
C VAL A 132 21.89 -22.64 14.35
N ALA A 133 22.70 -22.81 15.40
CA ALA A 133 23.63 -23.92 15.56
C ALA A 133 24.05 -24.09 17.04
N GLY A 134 24.90 -25.07 17.31
CA GLY A 134 25.46 -25.32 18.64
C GLY A 134 24.53 -26.10 19.58
N THR A 135 25.01 -26.31 20.80
CA THR A 135 24.27 -27.06 21.84
C THR A 135 23.40 -26.13 22.67
N LYS A 136 22.54 -26.67 23.54
CA LYS A 136 21.77 -25.82 24.47
C LYS A 136 22.66 -25.05 25.45
N LYS A 137 23.84 -25.59 25.77
CA LYS A 137 24.82 -24.97 26.67
C LYS A 137 25.71 -23.94 25.96
N LEU A 138 25.93 -24.12 24.66
CA LEU A 138 26.72 -23.23 23.81
C LEU A 138 25.98 -22.94 22.50
N PRO A 139 24.90 -22.13 22.55
CA PRO A 139 24.09 -21.81 21.39
C PRO A 139 24.77 -20.75 20.52
N ILE A 140 24.61 -20.89 19.20
CA ILE A 140 25.11 -19.93 18.21
C ILE A 140 23.91 -19.18 17.62
N PHE A 141 23.99 -17.85 17.63
CA PHE A 141 22.95 -16.95 17.09
C PHE A 141 23.49 -16.16 15.88
N SER A 142 22.63 -15.87 14.91
CA SER A 142 22.99 -15.04 13.74
C SER A 142 22.22 -13.73 13.64
N THR A 143 21.16 -13.55 14.42
CA THR A 143 20.27 -12.38 14.36
C THR A 143 20.89 -11.13 14.96
N CYS A 144 21.73 -11.25 15.99
CA CYS A 144 22.33 -10.11 16.69
C CYS A 144 23.61 -9.57 16.02
N CYS A 145 24.62 -10.43 15.84
CA CYS A 145 25.96 -10.03 15.36
C CYS A 145 26.41 -10.84 14.13
N THR A 146 25.49 -11.59 13.51
CA THR A 146 25.81 -12.49 12.39
C THR A 146 26.94 -13.45 12.73
N LYS A 147 26.89 -14.07 13.94
CA LYS A 147 27.93 -14.96 14.47
C LYS A 147 29.29 -14.26 14.67
N GLY A 148 29.27 -13.03 15.19
CA GLY A 148 30.47 -12.24 15.48
C GLY A 148 31.05 -11.47 14.29
N LYS A 149 30.42 -11.53 13.11
CA LYS A 149 30.89 -10.83 11.90
C LYS A 149 30.61 -9.32 11.94
N VAL A 150 29.63 -8.90 12.74
CA VAL A 150 29.27 -7.49 12.91
C VAL A 150 29.62 -7.07 14.32
N GLN A 151 30.49 -6.06 14.42
CA GLN A 151 30.75 -5.37 15.68
C GLN A 151 29.69 -4.28 15.86
N LEU A 152 28.80 -4.47 16.82
CA LEU A 152 27.81 -3.46 17.19
C LEU A 152 28.49 -2.37 18.02
N PRO A 153 28.18 -1.08 17.80
CA PRO A 153 28.67 -0.01 18.66
C PRO A 153 28.05 -0.13 20.06
N ASP A 154 28.80 0.31 21.07
CA ASP A 154 28.29 0.37 22.44
C ASP A 154 27.11 1.35 22.52
N ILE A 155 26.06 0.95 23.24
CA ILE A 155 24.88 1.79 23.44
C ILE A 155 25.28 2.92 24.41
N SER A 156 25.09 4.18 24.01
CA SER A 156 25.31 5.32 24.89
C SER A 156 24.37 5.24 26.10
N PRO A 157 24.81 5.63 27.31
CA PRO A 157 23.95 5.64 28.46
C PRO A 157 22.71 6.53 28.21
N PRO A 158 21.55 6.21 28.82
CA PRO A 158 20.38 7.06 28.71
C PRO A 158 20.70 8.47 29.25
N PRO A 159 20.03 9.53 28.74
CA PRO A 159 20.18 10.87 29.29
C PRO A 159 19.81 10.89 30.79
N PRO A 160 20.37 11.82 31.57
CA PRO A 160 20.00 11.98 32.99
C PRO A 160 18.49 12.17 33.13
N LEU A 161 17.92 11.59 34.18
CA LEU A 161 16.54 11.88 34.56
C LEU A 161 16.44 13.36 34.95
N LEU A 162 15.41 14.05 34.45
CA LEU A 162 15.13 15.46 34.73
C LEU A 162 14.63 15.66 36.16
#